data_AF-A0A1N6KBU6-F1
#
_entry.id   AF-A0A1N6KBU6-F1
#
_cell.length_a   1.000
_cell.length_b   1.000
_cell.length_c   1.000
_cell.angle_alpha   90.00
_cell.angle_beta   90.00
_cell.angle_gamma   90.00
#
_symmetry.space_group_name_H-M   'P 1'
#
loop_
_entity.id
_entity.type
_entity.pdbx_description
1 polymer ?
#
loop_
_entity_poly.entity_id
_entity_poly.type
_entity_poly.pdbx_seq_one_letter_code
_entity_poly.pdbx_strand_id
1 'polypeptide(L)'
;MNKKNFKDQLNEMIGKTFQYGNSIHCVISYKTDEEREKCILQTNLSTFEKPFEAMNEFLKYWKPTSSIMSLPTEIDYNQQVTLILDEGNNLSSQLIKTLTETIDNVKNNKEYIPQAQTIVNSTNTIVNIEKMRLSYLKLKIAFGK
;
A
#
# COMPACT_ATOMS: atom_id res chain seq x y z
N MET A 1 8.60 0.59 34.03
CA MET A 1 7.27 0.22 33.50
C MET A 1 7.02 1.04 32.23
N ASN A 2 7.16 0.43 31.05
CA ASN A 2 7.47 1.10 29.78
C ASN A 2 6.19 1.46 28.97
N LYS A 3 5.28 2.27 29.54
CA LYS A 3 4.00 2.64 28.92
C LYS A 3 4.12 3.58 27.69
N LYS A 4 5.32 3.90 27.21
CA LYS A 4 5.56 4.87 26.12
C LYS A 4 5.66 4.30 24.70
N ASN A 5 5.78 2.99 24.47
CA ASN A 5 6.51 2.56 23.27
C ASN A 5 5.70 2.44 21.95
N PHE A 6 4.40 2.12 21.97
CA PHE A 6 3.68 1.86 20.70
C PHE A 6 2.97 3.08 20.10
N LYS A 7 2.51 4.03 20.91
CA LYS A 7 1.77 5.21 20.40
C LYS A 7 2.70 6.09 19.56
N ASP A 8 3.94 6.28 20.01
CA ASP A 8 4.96 7.04 19.28
C ASP A 8 5.32 6.34 17.95
N GLN A 9 5.52 5.02 17.99
CA GLN A 9 5.74 4.23 16.78
C GLN A 9 4.56 4.34 15.80
N LEU A 10 3.32 4.23 16.28
CA LEU A 10 2.14 4.38 15.42
C LEU A 10 2.04 5.77 14.80
N ASN A 11 2.34 6.83 15.56
CA ASN A 11 2.40 8.20 15.03
C ASN A 11 3.42 8.32 13.90
N GLU A 12 4.61 7.72 14.06
CA GLU A 12 5.63 7.72 13.01
C GLU A 12 5.23 6.89 11.78
N MET A 13 4.35 5.92 11.93
CA MET A 13 3.88 5.07 10.84
C MET A 13 2.80 5.73 9.99
N ILE A 14 2.06 6.72 10.50
CA ILE A 14 0.97 7.40 9.77
C ILE A 14 1.49 7.97 8.44
N GLY A 15 0.77 7.70 7.36
CA GLY A 15 1.11 8.12 5.99
C GLY A 15 2.22 7.31 5.32
N LYS A 16 2.85 6.36 6.03
CA LYS A 16 3.92 5.51 5.50
C LYS A 16 3.41 4.12 5.14
N THR A 17 4.19 3.43 4.32
CA THR A 17 3.89 2.09 3.83
C THR A 17 4.74 1.02 4.50
N PHE A 18 4.09 -0.08 4.85
CA PHE A 18 4.70 -1.23 5.51
C PHE A 18 4.21 -2.52 4.88
N GLN A 19 5.08 -3.51 4.80
CA GLN A 19 4.69 -4.88 4.50
C GLN A 19 4.25 -5.58 5.79
N TYR A 20 3.06 -6.15 5.77
CA TYR A 20 2.53 -7.00 6.83
C TYR A 20 1.84 -8.21 6.19
N GLY A 21 2.28 -9.42 6.55
CA GLY A 21 1.93 -10.64 5.83
C GLY A 21 2.38 -10.58 4.36
N ASN A 22 1.46 -10.90 3.44
CA ASN A 22 1.70 -10.89 1.99
C ASN A 22 1.20 -9.60 1.30
N SER A 23 0.86 -8.55 2.07
CA SER A 23 0.26 -7.32 1.54
C SER A 23 1.05 -6.08 1.97
N ILE A 24 0.96 -5.03 1.16
CA ILE A 24 1.48 -3.71 1.48
C ILE A 24 0.35 -2.85 2.03
N HIS A 25 0.55 -2.33 3.23
CA HIS A 25 -0.38 -1.49 3.95
C HIS A 25 0.16 -0.07 4.06
N CYS A 26 -0.66 0.92 3.72
CA CYS A 26 -0.47 2.32 4.10
C CYS A 26 -1.25 2.59 5.38
N VAL A 27 -0.56 3.05 6.43
CA VAL A 27 -1.20 3.39 7.70
C VAL A 27 -1.90 4.74 7.55
N ILE A 28 -3.21 4.75 7.78
CA ILE A 28 -4.04 5.95 7.63
C ILE A 28 -4.15 6.68 8.96
N SER A 29 -4.53 5.96 10.01
CA SER A 29 -4.76 6.50 11.34
C SER A 29 -4.80 5.38 12.36
N TYR A 30 -4.77 5.74 13.64
CA TYR A 30 -5.10 4.81 14.72
C TYR A 30 -6.00 5.50 15.74
N LYS A 31 -6.79 4.71 16.46
CA LYS A 31 -7.61 5.15 17.59
C LYS A 31 -7.34 4.26 18.80
N THR A 32 -7.42 4.84 19.99
CA THR A 32 -7.31 4.09 21.25
C THR A 32 -8.64 4.16 21.99
N ASP A 33 -9.15 3.01 22.38
CA ASP A 33 -10.29 2.85 23.28
C ASP A 33 -9.70 2.53 24.66
N GLU A 34 -9.70 3.52 25.56
CA GLU A 34 -9.12 3.35 26.90
C GLU A 34 -10.02 2.52 27.82
N GLU A 35 -11.34 2.51 27.62
CA GLU A 35 -12.26 1.70 28.43
C GLU A 35 -12.08 0.21 28.15
N ARG A 36 -11.81 -0.15 26.89
CA ARG A 36 -11.60 -1.54 26.47
C ARG A 36 -10.12 -1.93 26.34
N GLU A 37 -9.20 -1.01 26.66
CA GLU A 37 -7.75 -1.15 26.53
C GLU A 37 -7.30 -1.68 25.15
N LYS A 38 -7.92 -1.16 24.08
CA LYS A 38 -7.70 -1.61 22.70
C LYS A 38 -7.21 -0.48 21.81
N CYS A 39 -6.33 -0.85 20.88
CA CYS A 39 -5.90 0.01 19.79
C CYS A 39 -6.48 -0.51 18.47
N ILE A 40 -7.03 0.41 17.69
CA ILE A 40 -7.61 0.19 16.37
C ILE A 40 -6.70 0.88 15.35
N LEU A 41 -5.95 0.11 14.57
CA LEU A 41 -5.10 0.59 13.49
C LEU A 41 -5.85 0.51 12.17
N GLN A 42 -6.02 1.64 11.48
CA GLN A 42 -6.68 1.70 10.19
C GLN A 42 -5.64 1.84 9.07
N THR A 43 -5.76 0.95 8.07
CA THR A 43 -4.94 0.99 6.86
C THR A 43 -5.82 1.07 5.61
N ASN A 44 -5.20 1.25 4.45
CA ASN A 44 -5.88 1.25 3.16
C ASN A 44 -6.54 -0.09 2.78
N LEU A 45 -6.11 -1.22 3.38
CA LEU A 45 -6.64 -2.55 3.05
C LEU A 45 -7.47 -3.16 4.18
N SER A 46 -7.19 -2.81 5.43
CA SER A 46 -7.79 -3.48 6.59
C SER A 46 -7.74 -2.61 7.84
N THR A 47 -8.64 -2.92 8.78
CA THR A 47 -8.62 -2.38 10.14
C THR A 47 -8.21 -3.49 11.09
N PHE A 48 -7.23 -3.22 11.95
CA PHE A 48 -6.73 -4.17 12.94
C PHE A 48 -7.06 -3.71 14.34
N GLU A 49 -7.73 -4.55 15.11
CA GLU A 49 -7.99 -4.32 16.53
C GLU A 49 -7.13 -5.25 17.38
N LYS A 50 -6.41 -4.67 18.36
CA LYS A 50 -5.57 -5.43 19.28
C LYS A 50 -5.56 -4.80 20.67
N PRO A 51 -5.44 -5.61 21.73
CA PRO A 51 -5.17 -5.10 23.08
C PRO A 51 -3.84 -4.32 23.13
N PHE A 52 -3.75 -3.32 24.02
CA PHE A 52 -2.52 -2.54 24.19
C PHE A 52 -1.28 -3.39 24.48
N GLU A 53 -1.44 -4.45 25.27
CA GLU A 53 -0.35 -5.36 25.64
C GLU A 53 0.27 -6.06 24.43
N ALA A 54 -0.56 -6.43 23.45
CA ALA A 54 -0.14 -7.14 22.24
C ALA A 54 0.35 -6.19 21.13
N MET A 55 0.21 -4.88 21.31
CA MET A 55 0.46 -3.91 20.23
C MET A 55 1.93 -3.80 19.87
N ASN A 56 2.81 -3.72 20.86
CA ASN A 56 4.26 -3.70 20.60
C ASN A 56 4.74 -4.94 19.85
N GLU A 57 4.18 -6.12 20.16
CA GLU A 57 4.53 -7.36 19.47
C GLU A 57 3.93 -7.39 18.06
N PHE A 58 2.69 -6.96 17.90
CA PHE A 58 2.04 -6.82 16.60
C PHE A 58 2.84 -5.93 15.63
N LEU A 59 3.34 -4.79 16.09
CA LEU A 59 4.10 -3.84 15.27
C LEU A 59 5.48 -4.36 14.84
N LYS A 60 6.07 -5.35 15.52
CA LYS A 60 7.35 -5.96 15.10
C LYS A 60 7.27 -6.65 13.74
N TYR A 61 6.07 -7.07 13.34
CA TYR A 61 5.86 -7.74 12.06
C TYR A 61 5.66 -6.78 10.89
N TRP A 62 5.58 -5.47 11.16
CA TRP A 62 5.41 -4.43 10.14
C TRP A 62 6.77 -3.99 9.63
N LYS A 63 7.14 -4.45 8.44
CA LYS A 63 8.45 -4.13 7.85
C LYS A 63 8.32 -2.88 6.98
N PRO A 64 9.14 -1.83 7.19
CA PRO A 64 9.10 -0.66 6.33
C PRO A 64 9.42 -1.08 4.90
N THR A 65 8.61 -0.62 3.94
CA THR A 65 8.89 -0.81 2.52
C THR A 65 9.29 0.53 1.92
N SER A 66 10.49 0.58 1.34
CA SER A 66 11.11 1.78 0.79
C SER A 66 10.58 2.17 -0.60
N SER A 67 9.71 1.35 -1.19
CA SER A 67 9.44 1.39 -2.63
C SER A 67 8.17 2.14 -3.05
N ILE A 68 7.45 2.77 -2.12
CA ILE A 68 6.26 3.56 -2.48
C ILE A 68 6.48 4.96 -1.96
N MET A 69 6.78 5.87 -2.90
CA MET A 69 6.89 7.31 -2.65
C MET A 69 5.79 7.74 -1.68
N SER A 70 6.21 8.48 -0.66
CA SER A 70 5.35 9.26 0.23
C SER A 70 4.13 9.77 -0.53
N LEU A 71 2.94 9.31 -0.13
CA LEU A 71 1.69 9.85 -0.66
C LEU A 71 1.70 11.37 -0.38
N PRO A 72 1.58 12.24 -1.40
CA PRO A 72 1.62 13.68 -1.20
C PRO A 72 0.51 14.07 -0.24
N THR A 73 0.91 14.57 0.94
CA THR A 73 -0.01 14.92 2.03
C THR A 73 -0.89 16.12 1.66
N GLU A 74 -0.39 17.03 0.82
CA GLU A 74 -1.06 18.30 0.49
C GLU A 74 -0.77 18.71 -0.97
N ILE A 75 -1.56 18.21 -1.92
CA ILE A 75 -1.70 18.83 -3.25
C ILE A 75 -3.19 18.85 -3.56
N ASP A 76 -3.67 19.96 -4.14
CA ASP A 76 -5.06 20.20 -4.50
C ASP A 76 -5.74 18.94 -5.08
N TYR A 77 -6.87 18.58 -4.49
CA TYR A 77 -7.59 17.32 -4.68
C TYR A 77 -7.93 17.06 -6.16
N ASN A 78 -8.26 18.12 -6.90
CA ASN A 78 -8.59 18.04 -8.32
C ASN A 78 -7.35 17.84 -9.21
N GLN A 79 -6.19 18.35 -8.78
CA GLN A 79 -4.93 18.13 -9.49
C GLN A 79 -4.43 16.69 -9.30
N GLN A 80 -4.60 16.09 -8.12
CA GLN A 80 -4.20 14.69 -7.87
C GLN A 80 -5.00 13.68 -8.72
N VAL A 81 -6.33 13.85 -8.82
CA VAL A 81 -7.15 12.94 -9.64
C VAL A 81 -6.77 13.02 -11.11
N THR A 82 -6.50 14.22 -11.62
CA THR A 82 -6.10 14.44 -13.02
C THR A 82 -4.72 13.85 -13.31
N LEU A 83 -3.74 14.08 -12.42
CA LEU A 83 -2.40 13.48 -12.54
C LEU A 83 -2.43 11.95 -12.49
N ILE A 84 -3.25 11.35 -11.62
CA ILE A 84 -3.37 9.89 -11.52
C ILE A 84 -4.07 9.29 -12.75
N LEU A 85 -5.04 9.99 -13.32
CA LEU A 85 -5.69 9.55 -14.56
C LEU A 85 -4.72 9.61 -15.75
N ASP A 86 -3.95 10.69 -15.88
CA ASP A 86 -2.98 10.85 -16.98
C ASP A 86 -1.79 9.90 -16.84
N GLU A 87 -1.21 9.77 -15.64
CA GLU A 87 -0.13 8.80 -15.38
C GLU A 87 -0.62 7.35 -15.46
N GLY A 88 -1.85 7.06 -15.03
CA GLY A 88 -2.47 5.74 -15.12
C GLY A 88 -2.72 5.30 -16.57
N ASN A 89 -3.08 6.22 -17.47
CA ASN A 89 -3.22 5.95 -18.90
C ASN A 89 -1.86 5.64 -19.57
N ASN A 90 -0.79 6.31 -19.15
CA ASN A 90 0.56 6.03 -19.66
C ASN A 90 1.10 4.69 -19.11
N LEU A 91 0.96 4.44 -17.81
CA LEU A 91 1.39 3.20 -17.18
C LEU A 91 0.65 1.98 -17.73
N SER A 92 -0.67 2.08 -17.93
CA SER A 92 -1.45 0.99 -18.52
C SER A 92 -1.00 0.68 -19.95
N SER A 93 -0.73 1.69 -20.77
CA SER A 93 -0.20 1.51 -22.13
C SER A 93 1.17 0.83 -22.13
N GLN A 94 2.05 1.21 -21.20
CA GLN A 94 3.37 0.59 -21.05
C GLN A 94 3.28 -0.88 -20.59
N LEU A 95 2.43 -1.19 -19.61
CA LEU A 95 2.22 -2.56 -19.14
C LEU A 95 1.63 -3.45 -20.23
N ILE A 96 0.66 -2.95 -21.00
CA ILE A 96 0.09 -3.67 -22.15
C ILE A 96 1.20 -3.98 -23.16
N LYS A 97 2.01 -2.99 -23.52
CA LYS A 97 3.14 -3.19 -24.44
C LYS A 97 4.12 -4.25 -23.94
N THR A 98 4.57 -4.15 -22.68
CA THR A 98 5.51 -5.11 -22.08
C THR A 98 4.93 -6.53 -22.03
N LEU A 99 3.65 -6.68 -21.70
CA LEU A 99 2.99 -7.99 -21.70
C LEU A 99 2.85 -8.56 -23.11
N THR A 100 2.51 -7.74 -24.11
CA THR A 100 2.45 -8.16 -25.52
C THR A 100 3.81 -8.62 -26.02
N GLU A 101 4.88 -7.83 -25.77
CA GLU A 101 6.25 -8.20 -26.12
C GLU A 101 6.68 -9.51 -25.43
N THR A 102 6.30 -9.69 -24.17
CA THR A 102 6.58 -10.92 -23.41
C THR A 102 5.88 -12.13 -24.04
N ILE A 103 4.62 -11.98 -24.42
CA ILE A 103 3.85 -13.04 -25.11
C ILE A 103 4.52 -13.43 -26.42
N ASP A 104 4.94 -12.44 -27.22
CA ASP A 104 5.58 -12.70 -28.51
C ASP A 104 6.95 -13.35 -28.34
N ASN A 105 7.73 -12.95 -27.33
CA ASN A 105 9.00 -13.59 -27.00
C ASN A 105 8.81 -15.06 -26.57
N VAL A 106 7.79 -15.38 -25.78
CA VAL A 106 7.49 -16.77 -25.37
C VAL A 106 6.99 -17.62 -26.55
N LYS A 107 6.18 -17.04 -27.45
CA LYS A 107 5.73 -17.74 -28.68
C LYS A 107 6.92 -18.11 -29.57
N ASN A 108 7.89 -17.21 -29.69
CA ASN A 108 9.05 -17.37 -30.55
C ASN A 108 10.19 -18.16 -29.90
N ASN A 109 10.29 -18.14 -28.56
CA ASN A 109 11.29 -18.89 -27.81
C ASN A 109 10.75 -19.32 -26.43
N LYS A 110 10.56 -20.63 -26.24
CA LYS A 110 10.08 -21.21 -24.97
C LYS A 110 11.06 -21.06 -23.81
N GLU A 111 12.34 -20.80 -24.07
CA GLU A 111 13.32 -20.54 -23.01
C GLU A 111 13.04 -19.24 -22.24
N TYR A 112 12.21 -18.33 -22.80
CA TYR A 112 11.81 -17.09 -22.16
C TYR A 112 10.73 -17.24 -21.08
N ILE A 113 10.14 -18.43 -20.90
CA ILE A 113 9.07 -18.67 -19.93
C ILE A 113 9.42 -18.21 -18.49
N PRO A 114 10.61 -18.48 -17.93
CA PRO A 114 10.96 -18.03 -16.58
C PRO A 114 10.97 -16.50 -16.44
N GLN A 115 11.47 -15.78 -17.46
CA GLN A 115 11.48 -14.32 -17.47
C GLN A 115 10.07 -13.75 -17.60
N ALA A 116 9.23 -14.37 -18.44
CA ALA A 116 7.83 -14.02 -18.58
C ALA A 116 7.07 -14.15 -17.25
N GLN A 117 7.34 -15.20 -16.47
CA GLN A 117 6.75 -15.39 -15.15
C GLN A 117 7.08 -14.23 -14.20
N THR A 118 8.34 -13.78 -14.20
CA THR A 118 8.78 -12.65 -13.40
C THR A 118 8.08 -11.36 -13.84
N ILE A 119 7.99 -11.09 -15.14
CA ILE A 119 7.32 -9.89 -15.68
C ILE A 119 5.84 -9.86 -15.29
N VAL A 120 5.14 -11.00 -15.37
CA VAL A 120 3.73 -11.11 -14.95
C VAL A 120 3.58 -10.83 -13.46
N ASN A 121 4.46 -11.39 -12.62
CA ASN A 121 4.44 -11.17 -11.17
C ASN A 121 4.68 -9.70 -10.82
N SER A 122 5.66 -9.05 -11.46
CA SER A 122 5.93 -7.63 -11.29
C SER A 122 4.74 -6.77 -11.73
N THR A 123 4.10 -7.12 -12.85
CA THR A 123 2.90 -6.41 -13.35
C THR A 123 1.74 -6.50 -12.35
N ASN A 124 1.51 -7.68 -11.78
CA ASN A 124 0.48 -7.86 -10.74
C ASN A 124 0.77 -7.02 -9.49
N THR A 125 2.02 -6.93 -9.06
CA THR A 125 2.43 -6.07 -7.94
C THR A 125 2.14 -4.59 -8.25
N ILE A 126 2.48 -4.11 -9.45
CA ILE A 126 2.20 -2.72 -9.87
C ILE A 126 0.69 -2.44 -9.83
N VAL A 127 -0.13 -3.32 -10.42
CA VAL A 127 -1.60 -3.17 -10.40
C VAL A 127 -2.15 -3.15 -8.98
N ASN A 128 -1.61 -3.97 -8.08
CA ASN A 128 -2.03 -3.98 -6.68
C ASN A 128 -1.66 -2.70 -5.94
N ILE A 129 -0.51 -2.09 -6.24
CA ILE A 129 -0.11 -0.78 -5.70
C ILE A 129 -1.08 0.31 -6.16
N GLU A 130 -1.45 0.33 -7.44
CA GLU A 130 -2.41 1.31 -7.97
C GLU A 130 -3.80 1.15 -7.38
N LYS A 131 -4.28 -0.10 -7.22
CA LYS A 131 -5.52 -0.38 -6.48
C LYS A 131 -5.47 0.16 -5.06
N MET A 132 -4.34 -0.02 -4.38
CA MET A 132 -4.14 0.51 -3.03
C MET A 132 -4.18 2.04 -3.01
N ARG A 133 -3.54 2.73 -3.97
CA ARG A 133 -3.56 4.19 -4.11
C ARG A 133 -5.00 4.70 -4.31
N LEU A 134 -5.75 4.07 -5.20
CA LEU A 134 -7.16 4.39 -5.44
C LEU A 134 -8.04 4.17 -4.21
N SER A 135 -7.84 3.06 -3.48
CA SER A 135 -8.58 2.80 -2.24
C SER A 135 -8.28 3.85 -1.16
N TYR A 136 -7.01 4.26 -1.02
CA TYR A 136 -6.62 5.33 -0.10
C TYR A 136 -7.30 6.66 -0.45
N LEU A 137 -7.31 7.04 -1.73
CA LEU A 137 -7.98 8.25 -2.18
C LEU A 137 -9.49 8.21 -1.93
N LYS A 138 -10.15 7.08 -2.22
CA LYS A 138 -11.58 6.88 -1.94
C LYS A 138 -11.89 7.04 -0.45
N LEU A 139 -11.06 6.49 0.42
CA LEU A 139 -11.21 6.64 1.87
C LEU A 139 -11.01 8.10 2.31
N LYS A 140 -9.99 8.78 1.78
CA LYS A 140 -9.77 10.21 2.05
C LYS A 140 -10.96 11.07 1.58
N ILE A 141 -11.59 10.74 0.45
CA ILE A 141 -12.82 11.40 -0.03
C ILE A 141 -14.02 11.11 0.89
N ALA A 142 -14.18 9.85 1.32
CA ALA A 142 -15.32 9.43 2.12
C ALA A 142 -15.28 9.94 3.57
N PHE A 143 -14.08 10.10 4.14
CA PHE A 143 -13.87 10.45 5.55
C PHE A 143 -13.24 11.83 5.75
N GLY A 144 -12.80 12.52 4.69
CA GLY A 144 -12.33 13.91 4.73
C GLY A 144 -13.51 14.89 4.67
N LYS A 145 -14.20 15.05 5.82
CA LYS A 145 -14.92 16.26 6.18
C LYS A 145 -14.29 16.85 7.43
#